data_AF-A0A660ZZ12-F1
#
_entry.id   AF-A0A660ZZ12-F1
#
_cell.length_a   1.000
_cell.length_b   1.000
_cell.length_c   1.000
_cell.angle_alpha   90.00
_cell.angle_beta   90.00
_cell.angle_gamma   90.00
#
_symmetry.space_group_name_H-M   'P 1'
#
loop_
_entity.id
_entity.type
_entity.pdbx_description
1 polymer ?
#
loop_
_entity_poly.entity_id
_entity_poly.type
_entity_poly.pdbx_seq_one_letter_code
_entity_poly.pdbx_strand_id
1 'polypeptide(L)'
;MKSELPTTRKPPSLWAGQSLHIGCLLLLLAVVWVVWRYLGSPQPIAFWCAVAVPVVHQVFVWLAWRVELQSAGTSKLIGFDGYIAVFFLLFGGRFIALLAVAWLDRGSLGLDMAARVLAVTVLTLPGLYAMYSVHRYFGMPRASGADHFDRSYRDAPLVTEGIFRFTNNGMYLYAFLLFWAVAVAFNSSAALVVAAFSHAYIWVHYFATEKPDMVYLYASQASNGDSGVQS
;
A
#
# COMPACT_ATOMS: atom_id res chain seq x y z
N MET A 1 17.55 6.78 -42.12
CA MET A 1 17.07 7.96 -41.36
C MET A 1 16.79 7.47 -39.95
N LYS A 2 17.70 7.72 -38.99
CA LYS A 2 17.50 7.34 -37.58
C LYS A 2 16.38 8.25 -37.06
N SER A 3 15.20 7.71 -36.78
CA SER A 3 14.17 8.48 -36.10
C SER A 3 14.71 8.83 -34.71
N GLU A 4 14.92 10.11 -34.45
CA GLU A 4 15.19 10.61 -33.11
C GLU A 4 14.02 10.19 -32.21
N LEU A 5 14.28 9.24 -31.32
CA LEU A 5 13.36 8.92 -30.23
C LEU A 5 13.15 10.20 -29.40
N PRO A 6 11.91 10.60 -29.09
CA PRO A 6 11.66 11.85 -28.38
C PRO A 6 12.39 11.85 -27.04
N THR A 7 13.35 12.76 -26.94
CA THR A 7 14.17 13.04 -25.77
C THR A 7 13.29 13.59 -24.64
N THR A 8 13.39 12.94 -23.47
CA THR A 8 12.85 13.31 -22.14
C THR A 8 11.34 13.09 -21.93
N ARG A 9 10.98 11.89 -21.45
CA ARG A 9 9.69 11.65 -20.81
C ARG A 9 9.65 12.47 -19.52
N LYS A 10 8.59 13.26 -19.29
CA LYS A 10 8.46 14.09 -18.07
C LYS A 10 7.95 13.23 -16.90
N PRO A 11 8.45 13.44 -15.66
CA PRO A 11 7.88 12.79 -14.49
C PRO A 11 6.41 13.22 -14.32
N PRO A 12 5.52 12.34 -13.83
CA PRO A 12 4.12 12.72 -13.72
C PRO A 12 3.95 13.76 -12.60
N SER A 13 3.06 14.72 -12.84
CA SER A 13 2.92 15.89 -11.98
C SER A 13 2.43 15.55 -10.57
N LEU A 14 2.57 16.48 -9.63
CA LEU A 14 2.02 16.33 -8.28
C LEU A 14 0.55 15.89 -8.30
N TRP A 15 -0.24 16.39 -9.25
CA TRP A 15 -1.69 16.14 -9.35
C TRP A 15 -2.08 14.97 -10.26
N ALA A 16 -1.11 14.30 -10.89
CA ALA A 16 -1.40 13.16 -11.76
C ALA A 16 -2.12 12.05 -10.98
N GLY A 17 -3.28 11.64 -11.49
CA GLY A 17 -4.15 10.61 -10.90
C GLY A 17 -4.90 11.02 -9.62
N GLN A 18 -4.69 12.23 -9.09
CA GLN A 18 -5.22 12.61 -7.77
C GLN A 18 -6.72 12.89 -7.76
N SER A 19 -7.31 13.23 -8.90
CA SER A 19 -8.77 13.27 -9.03
C SER A 19 -9.41 11.91 -8.75
N LEU A 20 -8.84 10.82 -9.29
CA LEU A 20 -9.25 9.44 -8.99
C LEU A 20 -9.00 9.12 -7.52
N HIS A 21 -7.82 9.48 -6.99
CA HIS A 21 -7.46 9.22 -5.60
C HIS A 21 -8.48 9.86 -4.63
N ILE A 22 -8.76 11.15 -4.79
CA ILE A 22 -9.68 11.92 -3.95
C ILE A 22 -11.12 11.40 -4.14
N GLY A 23 -11.57 11.18 -5.38
CA GLY A 23 -12.91 10.66 -5.65
C GLY A 23 -13.16 9.31 -4.97
N CYS A 24 -12.24 8.36 -5.12
CA CYS A 24 -12.32 7.06 -4.47
C CYS A 24 -12.21 7.16 -2.94
N LEU A 25 -11.33 8.03 -2.40
CA LEU A 25 -11.24 8.25 -0.96
C LEU A 25 -12.57 8.76 -0.40
N LEU A 26 -13.19 9.78 -1.02
CA LEU A 26 -14.47 10.32 -0.58
C LEU A 26 -15.57 9.26 -0.60
N LEU A 27 -15.63 8.44 -1.67
CA LEU A 27 -16.57 7.33 -1.75
C LEU A 27 -16.33 6.30 -0.65
N LEU A 28 -15.08 5.88 -0.42
CA LEU A 28 -14.74 4.93 0.62
C LEU A 28 -15.07 5.48 2.02
N LEU A 29 -14.79 6.76 2.30
CA LEU A 29 -15.14 7.40 3.56
C LEU A 29 -16.66 7.47 3.76
N ALA A 30 -17.44 7.74 2.72
CA ALA A 30 -18.89 7.72 2.79
C ALA A 30 -19.42 6.31 3.11
N VAL A 31 -18.90 5.27 2.44
CA VAL A 31 -19.26 3.88 2.73
C VAL A 31 -18.89 3.50 4.16
N VAL A 32 -17.66 3.80 4.59
CA VAL A 32 -17.19 3.56 5.97
C VAL A 32 -18.08 4.26 6.98
N TRP A 33 -18.46 5.51 6.73
CA TRP A 33 -19.36 6.26 7.61
C TRP A 33 -20.73 5.59 7.73
N VAL A 34 -21.35 5.20 6.60
CA VAL A 34 -22.66 4.51 6.61
C VAL A 34 -22.59 3.20 7.38
N VAL A 35 -21.57 2.37 7.11
CA VAL A 35 -21.40 1.08 7.78
C VAL A 35 -21.13 1.28 9.27
N TRP A 36 -20.27 2.23 9.64
CA TRP A 36 -19.99 2.54 11.04
C TRP A 36 -21.22 3.04 11.80
N ARG A 37 -22.09 3.86 11.17
CA ARG A 37 -23.38 4.27 11.74
C ARG A 37 -24.32 3.07 11.91
N TYR A 38 -24.37 2.17 10.93
CA TYR A 38 -25.15 0.93 11.03
C TYR A 38 -24.70 0.03 12.18
N LEU A 39 -23.40 -0.02 12.47
CA LEU A 39 -22.84 -0.73 13.64
C LEU A 39 -23.12 -0.03 14.99
N GLY A 40 -23.86 1.08 15.02
CA GLY A 40 -24.15 1.82 16.25
C GLY A 40 -23.04 2.78 16.68
N SER A 41 -22.13 3.16 15.76
CA SER A 41 -21.03 4.09 16.00
C SER A 41 -20.05 3.67 17.13
N PRO A 42 -19.51 2.44 17.11
CA PRO A 42 -18.59 1.97 18.14
C PRO A 42 -17.29 2.78 18.14
N GLN A 43 -16.81 3.08 19.34
CA GLN A 43 -15.48 3.65 19.61
C GLN A 43 -15.06 4.80 18.67
N PRO A 44 -15.81 5.93 18.61
CA PRO A 44 -15.66 6.93 17.55
C PRO A 44 -14.23 7.45 17.35
N ILE A 45 -13.55 7.79 18.45
CA ILE A 45 -12.20 8.35 18.39
C ILE A 45 -11.21 7.30 17.86
N ALA A 46 -11.18 6.11 18.44
CA ALA A 46 -10.26 5.05 18.01
C ALA A 46 -10.53 4.62 16.57
N PHE A 47 -11.81 4.50 16.18
CA PHE A 47 -12.23 4.13 14.85
C PHE A 47 -11.76 5.14 13.79
N TRP A 48 -12.07 6.43 13.98
CA TRP A 48 -11.70 7.45 13.01
C TRP A 48 -10.19 7.73 13.00
N CYS A 49 -9.49 7.56 14.13
CA CYS A 49 -8.03 7.52 14.14
C CYS A 49 -7.50 6.37 13.26
N ALA A 50 -8.04 5.16 13.39
CA ALA A 50 -7.59 4.02 12.60
C ALA A 50 -7.91 4.14 11.10
N VAL A 51 -8.97 4.87 10.73
CA VAL A 51 -9.25 5.27 9.33
C VAL A 51 -8.30 6.38 8.86
N ALA A 52 -7.96 7.35 9.72
CA ALA A 52 -7.13 8.49 9.34
C ALA A 52 -5.66 8.13 9.09
N VAL A 53 -5.07 7.21 9.87
CA VAL A 53 -3.65 6.83 9.72
C VAL A 53 -3.28 6.36 8.30
N PRO A 54 -3.99 5.41 7.66
CA PRO A 54 -3.69 5.03 6.27
C PRO A 54 -3.88 6.18 5.28
N VAL A 55 -4.81 7.12 5.52
CA VAL A 55 -4.98 8.34 4.71
C VAL A 55 -3.74 9.23 4.79
N VAL A 56 -3.31 9.55 6.01
CA VAL A 56 -2.10 10.35 6.25
C VAL A 56 -0.87 9.68 5.65
N HIS A 57 -0.74 8.36 5.84
CA HIS A 57 0.39 7.60 5.29
C HIS A 57 0.44 7.70 3.76
N GLN A 58 -0.66 7.44 3.07
CA GLN A 58 -0.67 7.49 1.60
C GLN A 58 -0.49 8.90 1.04
N VAL A 59 -1.02 9.92 1.71
CA VAL A 59 -0.77 11.33 1.33
C VAL A 59 0.71 11.65 1.48
N PHE A 60 1.35 11.24 2.59
CA PHE A 60 2.79 11.38 2.77
C PHE A 60 3.59 10.71 1.65
N VAL A 61 3.27 9.45 1.33
CA VAL A 61 3.95 8.68 0.26
C VAL A 61 3.76 9.36 -1.09
N TRP A 62 2.53 9.75 -1.43
CA TRP A 62 2.23 10.47 -2.67
C TRP A 62 3.06 11.75 -2.80
N LEU A 63 3.06 12.61 -1.77
CA LEU A 63 3.81 13.86 -1.81
C LEU A 63 5.32 13.60 -1.92
N ALA A 64 5.84 12.68 -1.11
CA ALA A 64 7.25 12.33 -1.10
C ALA A 64 7.71 11.84 -2.49
N TRP A 65 6.99 10.89 -3.08
CA TRP A 65 7.32 10.33 -4.39
C TRP A 65 7.24 11.37 -5.50
N ARG A 66 6.18 12.18 -5.55
CA ARG A 66 6.03 13.20 -6.60
C ARG A 66 7.11 14.28 -6.52
N VAL A 67 7.37 14.78 -5.31
CA VAL A 67 8.41 15.80 -5.09
C VAL A 67 9.80 15.23 -5.41
N GLU A 68 10.04 13.96 -5.07
CA GLU A 68 11.28 13.28 -5.42
C GLU A 68 11.46 13.16 -6.93
N LEU A 69 10.48 12.61 -7.66
CA LEU A 69 10.58 12.42 -9.11
C LEU A 69 10.72 13.74 -9.88
N GLN A 70 10.15 14.84 -9.38
CA GLN A 70 10.19 16.14 -10.05
C GLN A 70 11.44 16.95 -9.73
N SER A 71 12.03 16.79 -8.55
CA SER A 71 13.01 17.77 -8.04
C SER A 71 14.07 17.23 -7.09
N ALA A 72 14.03 15.92 -6.76
CA ALA A 72 14.78 15.30 -5.65
C ALA A 72 14.55 16.02 -4.31
N GLY A 73 13.38 16.65 -4.15
CA GLY A 73 13.11 17.54 -3.01
C GLY A 73 13.01 16.78 -1.68
N THR A 74 12.51 15.54 -1.70
CA THR A 74 12.44 14.70 -0.50
C THR A 74 13.84 14.28 -0.06
N SER A 75 14.68 13.84 -1.00
CA SER A 75 16.10 13.57 -0.76
C SER A 75 16.83 14.79 -0.17
N LYS A 76 16.57 15.99 -0.70
CA LYS A 76 17.18 17.23 -0.21
C LYS A 76 16.70 17.65 1.18
N LEU A 77 15.44 17.35 1.54
CA LEU A 77 14.83 17.78 2.79
C LEU A 77 15.14 16.84 3.96
N ILE A 78 14.93 15.53 3.77
CA ILE A 78 15.03 14.52 4.83
C ILE A 78 15.89 13.31 4.46
N GLY A 79 16.33 13.20 3.21
CA GLY A 79 17.03 12.03 2.71
C GLY A 79 16.15 10.78 2.61
N PHE A 80 16.67 9.72 1.98
CA PHE A 80 15.96 8.45 1.88
C PHE A 80 15.76 7.78 3.25
N ASP A 81 16.74 7.86 4.14
CA ASP A 81 16.64 7.29 5.50
C ASP A 81 15.55 7.99 6.32
N GLY A 82 15.46 9.33 6.23
CA GLY A 82 14.39 10.08 6.89
C GLY A 82 13.02 9.74 6.31
N TYR A 83 12.92 9.60 4.99
CA TYR A 83 11.70 9.12 4.33
C TYR A 83 11.30 7.72 4.84
N ILE A 84 12.23 6.76 4.89
CA ILE A 84 12.00 5.40 5.39
C ILE A 84 11.53 5.41 6.84
N ALA A 85 12.14 6.24 7.70
CA ALA A 85 11.76 6.33 9.10
C ALA A 85 10.31 6.79 9.25
N VAL A 86 9.90 7.83 8.53
CA VAL A 86 8.51 8.33 8.54
C VAL A 86 7.55 7.32 7.91
N PHE A 87 7.94 6.68 6.80
CA PHE A 87 7.16 5.64 6.14
C PHE A 87 6.84 4.50 7.12
N PHE A 88 7.85 3.93 7.81
CA PHE A 88 7.63 2.82 8.73
C PHE A 88 6.95 3.25 10.03
N LEU A 89 7.16 4.48 10.51
CA LEU A 89 6.41 5.04 11.62
C LEU A 89 4.91 5.08 11.30
N LEU A 90 4.53 5.61 10.13
CA LEU A 90 3.14 5.68 9.70
C LEU A 90 2.58 4.30 9.38
N PHE A 91 3.35 3.43 8.72
CA PHE A 91 2.96 2.04 8.45
C PHE A 91 2.70 1.25 9.73
N GLY A 92 3.62 1.28 10.70
CA GLY A 92 3.45 0.67 12.01
C GLY A 92 2.28 1.26 12.79
N GLY A 93 2.09 2.58 12.68
CA GLY A 93 0.93 3.28 13.22
C GLY A 93 -0.41 2.70 12.75
N ARG A 94 -0.49 2.19 11.50
CA ARG A 94 -1.72 1.55 10.99
C ARG A 94 -2.05 0.29 11.79
N PHE A 95 -1.05 -0.54 12.10
CA PHE A 95 -1.25 -1.75 12.90
C PHE A 95 -1.62 -1.40 14.33
N ILE A 96 -0.95 -0.41 14.93
CA ILE A 96 -1.23 0.02 16.31
C ILE A 96 -2.67 0.57 16.41
N ALA A 97 -3.08 1.43 15.48
CA ALA A 97 -4.44 1.99 15.49
C ALA A 97 -5.50 0.91 15.23
N LEU A 98 -5.25 -0.03 14.31
CA LEU A 98 -6.12 -1.18 14.08
C LEU A 98 -6.24 -2.06 15.34
N LEU A 99 -5.12 -2.39 15.99
CA LEU A 99 -5.10 -3.17 17.21
C LEU A 99 -5.88 -2.48 18.34
N ALA A 100 -5.76 -1.15 18.46
CA ALA A 100 -6.49 -0.38 19.45
C ALA A 100 -8.01 -0.48 19.24
N VAL A 101 -8.52 -0.25 18.02
CA VAL A 101 -9.96 -0.39 17.75
C VAL A 101 -10.43 -1.84 17.88
N ALA A 102 -9.64 -2.81 17.42
CA ALA A 102 -9.95 -4.23 17.54
C ALA A 102 -10.07 -4.68 19.00
N TRP A 103 -9.19 -4.19 19.88
CA TRP A 103 -9.24 -4.47 21.31
C TRP A 103 -10.45 -3.85 22.01
N LEU A 104 -10.77 -2.59 21.67
CA LEU A 104 -11.87 -1.83 22.27
C LEU A 104 -13.26 -2.30 21.81
N ASP A 105 -13.35 -2.87 20.61
CA ASP A 105 -14.58 -3.39 20.01
C ASP A 105 -14.57 -4.94 19.95
N ARG A 106 -13.76 -5.58 20.82
CA ARG A 106 -13.60 -7.04 20.83
C ARG A 106 -14.91 -7.77 21.10
N GLY A 107 -15.17 -8.84 20.35
CA GLY A 107 -16.36 -9.67 20.49
C GLY A 107 -17.60 -9.16 19.75
N SER A 108 -17.60 -7.94 19.21
CA SER A 108 -18.76 -7.35 18.53
C SER A 108 -19.16 -8.04 17.22
N LEU A 109 -18.25 -8.81 16.60
CA LEU A 109 -18.51 -9.55 15.36
C LEU A 109 -19.28 -10.85 15.61
N GLY A 110 -19.22 -11.41 16.82
CA GLY A 110 -20.06 -12.54 17.22
C GLY A 110 -19.72 -13.89 16.57
N LEU A 111 -18.52 -14.08 16.01
CA LEU A 111 -18.09 -15.40 15.54
C LEU A 111 -17.88 -16.37 16.70
N ASP A 112 -18.27 -17.63 16.50
CA ASP A 112 -17.89 -18.72 17.39
C ASP A 112 -16.39 -19.03 17.28
N MET A 113 -15.88 -19.80 18.24
CA MET A 113 -14.45 -20.09 18.34
C MET A 113 -13.92 -20.83 17.11
N ALA A 114 -14.64 -21.83 16.59
CA ALA A 114 -14.17 -22.65 15.49
C ALA A 114 -14.09 -21.84 14.19
N ALA A 115 -15.15 -21.09 13.87
CA ALA A 115 -15.16 -20.19 12.73
C ALA A 115 -14.05 -19.13 12.83
N ARG A 116 -13.85 -18.55 14.02
CA ARG A 116 -12.81 -17.55 14.26
C ARG A 116 -11.40 -18.13 14.06
N VAL A 117 -11.09 -19.28 14.63
CA VAL A 117 -9.76 -19.92 14.50
C VAL A 117 -9.49 -20.28 13.04
N LEU A 118 -10.47 -20.84 12.33
CA LEU A 118 -10.33 -21.17 10.92
C LEU A 118 -10.06 -19.93 10.07
N ALA A 119 -10.86 -18.88 10.23
CA ALA A 119 -10.72 -17.64 9.46
C ALA A 119 -9.38 -16.95 9.74
N VAL A 120 -8.97 -16.83 11.01
CA VAL A 120 -7.66 -16.27 11.36
C VAL A 120 -6.53 -17.07 10.72
N THR A 121 -6.60 -18.40 10.74
CA THR A 121 -5.58 -19.27 10.15
C THR A 121 -5.47 -19.06 8.65
N VAL A 122 -6.60 -19.08 7.95
CA VAL A 122 -6.67 -18.90 6.47
C VAL A 122 -6.17 -17.53 6.05
N LEU A 123 -6.38 -16.48 6.85
CA LEU A 123 -5.90 -15.13 6.55
C LEU A 123 -4.41 -14.96 6.91
N THR A 124 -3.98 -15.51 8.04
CA THR A 124 -2.64 -15.29 8.58
C THR A 124 -1.57 -16.00 7.78
N LEU A 125 -1.79 -17.27 7.39
CA LEU A 125 -0.79 -18.05 6.66
C LEU A 125 -0.30 -17.40 5.36
N PRO A 126 -1.18 -17.01 4.40
CA PRO A 126 -0.75 -16.31 3.21
C PRO A 126 -0.19 -14.92 3.51
N GLY A 127 -0.72 -14.21 4.52
CA GLY A 127 -0.20 -12.92 4.94
C GLY A 127 1.23 -12.97 5.47
N LEU A 128 1.55 -13.95 6.32
CA LEU A 128 2.92 -14.18 6.82
C LEU A 128 3.86 -14.62 5.71
N TYR A 129 3.40 -15.50 4.81
CA TYR A 129 4.19 -15.90 3.65
C TYR A 129 4.50 -14.73 2.71
N ALA A 130 3.55 -13.80 2.53
CA ALA A 130 3.77 -12.56 1.79
C ALA A 130 4.81 -11.67 2.47
N MET A 131 4.72 -11.45 3.78
CA MET A 131 5.72 -10.67 4.53
C MET A 131 7.10 -11.30 4.47
N TYR A 132 7.20 -12.63 4.63
CA TYR A 132 8.45 -13.37 4.44
C TYR A 132 9.01 -13.14 3.03
N SER A 133 8.17 -13.24 2.01
CA SER A 133 8.58 -13.09 0.61
C SER A 133 9.09 -11.68 0.31
N VAL A 134 8.44 -10.66 0.87
CA VAL A 134 8.90 -9.27 0.79
C VAL A 134 10.28 -9.14 1.43
N HIS A 135 10.44 -9.61 2.66
CA HIS A 135 11.70 -9.48 3.38
C HIS A 135 12.84 -10.25 2.69
N ARG A 136 12.56 -11.47 2.20
CA ARG A 136 13.58 -12.38 1.65
C ARG A 136 13.98 -12.10 0.21
N TYR A 137 13.02 -11.75 -0.64
CA TYR A 137 13.22 -11.66 -2.10
C TYR A 137 13.06 -10.24 -2.65
N PHE A 138 12.13 -9.45 -2.13
CA PHE A 138 11.86 -8.09 -2.65
C PHE A 138 12.73 -7.00 -2.02
N GLY A 139 12.96 -7.12 -0.71
CA GLY A 139 13.65 -6.14 0.11
C GLY A 139 12.71 -5.04 0.63
N MET A 140 12.85 -4.73 1.93
CA MET A 140 12.06 -3.68 2.58
C MET A 140 12.27 -2.28 1.96
N PRO A 141 13.50 -1.86 1.56
CA PRO A 141 13.69 -0.57 0.91
C PRO A 141 12.91 -0.45 -0.41
N ARG A 142 12.94 -1.50 -1.24
CA ARG A 142 12.18 -1.53 -2.49
C ARG A 142 10.67 -1.51 -2.20
N ALA A 143 10.21 -2.25 -1.19
CA ALA A 143 8.81 -2.24 -0.75
C ALA A 143 8.32 -0.87 -0.25
N SER A 144 9.21 -0.03 0.28
CA SER A 144 8.91 1.34 0.68
C SER A 144 9.12 2.37 -0.44
N GLY A 145 9.44 1.96 -1.67
CA GLY A 145 9.56 2.86 -2.83
C GLY A 145 10.97 3.39 -3.10
N ALA A 146 12.03 2.63 -2.77
CA ALA A 146 13.42 3.02 -3.08
C ALA A 146 13.68 3.32 -4.56
N ASP A 147 12.92 2.71 -5.46
CA ASP A 147 12.93 2.98 -6.90
C ASP A 147 12.59 4.43 -7.25
N HIS A 148 11.95 5.21 -6.37
CA HIS A 148 11.73 6.64 -6.58
C HIS A 148 13.00 7.47 -6.35
N PHE A 149 13.92 6.96 -5.52
CA PHE A 149 15.09 7.68 -5.02
C PHE A 149 16.39 7.23 -5.72
N ASP A 150 16.53 5.93 -5.94
CA ASP A 150 17.75 5.33 -6.46
C ASP A 150 17.48 4.46 -7.69
N ARG A 151 18.26 4.72 -8.73
CA ARG A 151 18.20 4.03 -10.02
C ARG A 151 18.60 2.56 -9.91
N SER A 152 19.46 2.18 -8.96
CA SER A 152 19.85 0.79 -8.77
C SER A 152 18.66 -0.15 -8.52
N TYR A 153 17.63 0.34 -7.82
CA TYR A 153 16.37 -0.38 -7.59
C TYR A 153 15.44 -0.40 -8.81
N ARG A 154 15.56 0.57 -9.71
CA ARG A 154 14.84 0.57 -11.00
C ARG A 154 15.44 -0.48 -11.92
N ASP A 155 16.76 -0.55 -11.99
CA ASP A 155 17.48 -1.43 -12.91
C ASP A 155 17.48 -2.90 -12.44
N ALA A 156 17.06 -3.16 -11.20
CA ALA A 156 16.90 -4.52 -10.67
C ALA A 156 15.76 -5.28 -11.37
N PRO A 157 15.92 -6.60 -11.63
CA PRO A 157 14.90 -7.41 -12.28
C PRO A 157 13.60 -7.47 -11.46
N LEU A 158 12.51 -7.84 -12.14
CA LEU A 158 11.26 -8.17 -11.48
C LEU A 158 11.44 -9.44 -10.64
N VAL A 159 10.95 -9.40 -9.41
CA VAL A 159 10.99 -10.54 -8.48
C VAL A 159 9.86 -11.50 -8.86
N THR A 160 10.19 -12.78 -9.04
CA THR A 160 9.24 -13.84 -9.41
C THR A 160 9.19 -14.98 -8.39
N GLU A 161 9.88 -14.81 -7.27
CA GLU A 161 10.01 -15.78 -6.18
C GLU A 161 9.02 -15.52 -5.04
N GLY A 162 8.88 -16.51 -4.15
CA GLY A 162 8.00 -16.40 -2.99
C GLY A 162 6.54 -16.18 -3.41
N ILE A 163 5.88 -15.22 -2.77
CA ILE A 163 4.50 -14.81 -3.10
C ILE A 163 4.39 -14.23 -4.52
N PHE A 164 5.46 -13.65 -5.06
CA PHE A 164 5.43 -12.95 -6.34
C PHE A 164 5.31 -13.88 -7.55
N ARG A 165 5.57 -15.19 -7.37
CA ARG A 165 5.33 -16.21 -8.40
C ARG A 165 3.86 -16.34 -8.81
N PHE A 166 2.95 -15.91 -7.92
CA PHE A 166 1.51 -16.00 -8.14
C PHE A 166 0.89 -14.68 -8.60
N THR A 167 1.57 -13.55 -8.36
CA THR A 167 1.05 -12.21 -8.66
C THR A 167 2.14 -11.16 -8.55
N ASN A 168 2.08 -10.14 -9.41
CA ASN A 168 2.98 -8.99 -9.35
C ASN A 168 2.65 -8.03 -8.20
N ASN A 169 1.48 -8.15 -7.57
CA ASN A 169 1.00 -7.27 -6.49
C ASN A 169 0.85 -8.02 -5.16
N GLY A 170 1.76 -8.96 -4.88
CA GLY A 170 1.65 -9.86 -3.72
C GLY A 170 1.56 -9.15 -2.38
N MET A 171 2.23 -8.00 -2.24
CA MET A 171 2.16 -7.16 -1.04
C MET A 171 0.74 -6.67 -0.77
N TYR A 172 0.07 -6.15 -1.80
CA TYR A 172 -1.25 -5.55 -1.64
C TYR A 172 -2.32 -6.60 -1.49
N LEU A 173 -2.22 -7.70 -2.23
CA LEU A 173 -3.21 -8.77 -2.16
C LEU A 173 -3.12 -9.60 -0.88
N TYR A 174 -1.90 -10.00 -0.49
CA TYR A 174 -1.72 -11.00 0.57
C TYR A 174 -1.22 -10.42 1.89
N ALA A 175 -0.31 -9.45 1.91
CA ALA A 175 0.19 -8.92 3.19
C ALA A 175 -0.92 -8.18 3.96
N PHE A 176 -1.86 -7.55 3.24
CA PHE A 176 -3.03 -6.92 3.86
C PHE A 176 -3.96 -7.91 4.57
N LEU A 177 -3.91 -9.22 4.26
CA LEU A 177 -4.67 -10.24 4.99
C LEU A 177 -4.32 -10.27 6.48
N LEU A 178 -3.14 -9.77 6.89
CA LEU A 178 -2.80 -9.63 8.30
C LEU A 178 -3.69 -8.59 9.03
N PHE A 179 -4.16 -7.54 8.33
CA PHE A 179 -5.11 -6.58 8.91
C PHE A 179 -6.46 -7.26 9.17
N TRP A 180 -6.92 -8.06 8.21
CA TRP A 180 -8.14 -8.86 8.37
C TRP A 180 -7.99 -9.89 9.49
N ALA A 181 -6.84 -10.57 9.57
CA ALA A 181 -6.57 -11.54 10.62
C ALA A 181 -6.64 -10.91 12.01
N VAL A 182 -6.08 -9.69 12.20
CA VAL A 182 -6.21 -8.95 13.46
C VAL A 182 -7.67 -8.68 13.80
N ALA A 183 -8.45 -8.12 12.86
CA ALA A 183 -9.86 -7.81 13.10
C ALA A 183 -10.67 -9.06 13.50
N VAL A 184 -10.46 -10.17 12.80
CA VAL A 184 -11.16 -11.45 13.06
C VAL A 184 -10.68 -12.10 14.36
N ALA A 185 -9.39 -12.05 14.67
CA ALA A 185 -8.84 -12.61 15.92
C ALA A 185 -9.46 -11.96 17.16
N PHE A 186 -9.64 -10.64 17.12
CA PHE A 186 -10.34 -9.88 18.15
C PHE A 186 -11.87 -9.98 18.06
N ASN A 187 -12.40 -10.62 17.01
CA ASN A 187 -13.82 -10.74 16.75
C ASN A 187 -14.51 -9.36 16.74
N SER A 188 -13.91 -8.37 16.06
CA SER A 188 -14.35 -6.97 16.05
C SER A 188 -14.89 -6.54 14.69
N SER A 189 -16.16 -6.14 14.67
CA SER A 189 -16.84 -5.57 13.50
C SER A 189 -16.24 -4.23 13.08
N ALA A 190 -15.92 -3.36 14.04
CA ALA A 190 -15.33 -2.04 13.74
C ALA A 190 -13.93 -2.19 13.12
N ALA A 191 -13.09 -3.07 13.65
CA ALA A 191 -11.78 -3.35 13.07
C ALA A 191 -11.88 -3.99 11.68
N LEU A 192 -12.91 -4.80 11.43
CA LEU A 192 -13.14 -5.41 10.12
C LEU A 192 -13.44 -4.34 9.06
N VAL A 193 -14.22 -3.31 9.41
CA VAL A 193 -14.47 -2.15 8.52
C VAL A 193 -13.17 -1.38 8.26
N VAL A 194 -12.34 -1.17 9.28
CA VAL A 194 -11.03 -0.49 9.12
C VAL A 194 -10.07 -1.31 8.24
N ALA A 195 -10.05 -2.64 8.40
CA ALA A 195 -9.26 -3.54 7.57
C ALA A 195 -9.73 -3.51 6.11
N ALA A 196 -11.05 -3.54 5.89
CA ALA A 196 -11.66 -3.42 4.56
C ALA A 196 -11.31 -2.09 3.89
N PHE A 197 -11.48 -0.97 4.61
CA PHE A 197 -11.08 0.36 4.15
C PHE A 197 -9.60 0.40 3.78
N SER A 198 -8.73 -0.07 4.69
CA SER A 198 -7.27 -0.06 4.49
C SER A 198 -6.84 -0.86 3.26
N HIS A 199 -7.48 -2.01 3.02
CA HIS A 199 -7.19 -2.88 1.88
C HIS A 199 -7.73 -2.29 0.57
N ALA A 200 -8.94 -1.73 0.55
CA ALA A 200 -9.46 -1.06 -0.64
C ALA A 200 -8.63 0.20 -0.98
N TYR A 201 -8.27 0.98 0.04
CA TYR A 201 -7.60 2.25 -0.14
C TYR A 201 -6.13 2.09 -0.62
N ILE A 202 -5.44 0.99 -0.31
CA ILE A 202 -4.11 0.76 -0.92
C ILE A 202 -4.21 0.52 -2.44
N TRP A 203 -5.28 -0.08 -2.92
CA TRP A 203 -5.51 -0.21 -4.36
C TRP A 203 -5.82 1.13 -5.02
N VAL A 204 -6.53 2.03 -4.33
CA VAL A 204 -6.71 3.42 -4.79
C VAL A 204 -5.36 4.09 -4.99
N HIS A 205 -4.46 3.97 -4.00
CA HIS A 205 -3.10 4.50 -4.09
C HIS A 205 -2.31 3.91 -5.25
N TYR A 206 -2.38 2.57 -5.41
CA TYR A 206 -1.71 1.88 -6.49
C TYR A 206 -2.14 2.44 -7.85
N PHE A 207 -3.44 2.50 -8.13
CA PHE A 207 -3.92 2.93 -9.44
C PHE A 207 -3.73 4.43 -9.70
N ALA A 208 -3.88 5.27 -8.67
CA ALA A 208 -3.85 6.71 -8.82
C ALA A 208 -2.44 7.31 -8.69
N THR A 209 -1.54 6.69 -7.93
CA THR A 209 -0.21 7.24 -7.63
C THR A 209 0.89 6.35 -8.19
N GLU A 210 1.00 5.12 -7.68
CA GLU A 210 2.14 4.25 -7.97
C GLU A 210 2.19 3.78 -9.42
N LYS A 211 1.06 3.37 -10.01
CA LYS A 211 1.02 2.87 -11.38
C LYS A 211 1.46 3.94 -12.40
N PRO A 212 0.97 5.19 -12.34
CA PRO A 212 1.55 6.28 -13.13
C PRO A 212 3.06 6.47 -12.93
N ASP A 213 3.55 6.30 -11.69
CA ASP A 213 4.98 6.40 -11.38
C ASP A 213 5.78 5.26 -11.99
N MET A 214 5.32 4.02 -11.86
CA MET A 214 5.95 2.86 -12.49
C MET A 214 6.02 2.98 -14.02
N VAL A 215 4.96 3.51 -14.66
CA VAL A 215 4.96 3.75 -16.13
C VAL A 215 6.05 4.76 -16.52
N TYR A 216 6.36 5.72 -15.66
CA TYR A 216 7.48 6.65 -15.87
C TYR A 216 8.83 6.00 -15.56
N LEU A 217 8.96 5.37 -14.39
CA LEU A 217 10.20 4.79 -13.86
C LEU A 217 10.75 3.65 -14.71
N TYR A 218 9.88 2.76 -15.19
CA TYR A 218 10.25 1.53 -15.90
C TYR A 218 10.08 1.63 -17.43
N ALA A 219 9.73 2.81 -17.93
CA ALA A 219 9.57 3.13 -19.35
C ALA A 219 10.73 2.67 -20.25
N SER A 220 11.96 2.84 -19.76
CA SER A 220 13.20 2.62 -20.50
C SER A 220 13.60 1.14 -20.60
N GLN A 221 13.11 0.29 -19.70
CA GLN A 221 13.36 -1.15 -19.77
C GLN A 221 12.55 -1.79 -20.90
N ALA A 222 11.31 -1.32 -21.12
CA ALA A 222 10.47 -1.77 -22.22
C ALA A 222 11.06 -1.41 -23.59
N SER A 223 11.76 -0.27 -23.72
CA SER A 223 12.41 0.13 -24.98
C SER A 223 13.73 -0.60 -25.27
N ASN A 224 14.40 -1.15 -24.24
CA ASN A 224 15.66 -1.88 -24.40
C ASN A 224 15.49 -3.40 -24.53
N GLY A 225 14.30 -3.94 -24.21
CA GLY A 225 13.98 -5.36 -24.39
C GLY A 225 13.64 -5.77 -25.83
N ASP A 226 13.38 -4.81 -26.71
CA ASP A 226 12.97 -5.04 -28.11
C ASP A 226 14.16 -5.02 -29.10
N SER A 227 15.38 -4.75 -28.63
CA SER A 227 16.60 -4.77 -29.45
C SER A 227 17.38 -6.09 -29.34
N GLY A 228 16.86 -7.08 -28.61
CA GLY A 228 17.51 -8.37 -28.35
C GLY A 228 16.96 -9.57 -29.13
N VAL A 229 15.94 -9.39 -29.99
CA VAL A 229 15.41 -10.46 -30.85
C VAL A 229 15.48 -10.02 -32.32
N GLN A 230 16.70 -9.97 -32.86
CA GLN A 230 16.95 -10.06 -34.30
C GLN A 230 18.27 -10.78 -34.56
N SER A 231 18.20 -12.11 -34.60
CA SER A 231 18.77 -13.02 -35.63
C SER A 231 18.77 -14.45 -35.09
#